data_AF-A0A2V8PMH7-F1
#
_entry.id   AF-A0A2V8PMH7-F1
#
_cell.length_a   1.000
_cell.length_b   1.000
_cell.length_c   1.000
_cell.angle_alpha   90.00
_cell.angle_beta   90.00
_cell.angle_gamma   90.00
#
_symmetry.space_group_name_H-M   'P 1'
#
loop_
_entity.id
_entity.type
_entity.pdbx_description
1 polymer ?
#
loop_
_entity_poly.entity_id
_entity_poly.type
_entity_poly.pdbx_seq_one_letter_code
_entity_poly.pdbx_strand_id
1 'polypeptide(L)'
;MINENKLDSNAVAPSENDRFDFIRSHRLWRYGPLILWAAFIFLASTKLMSASNTSTILRPVVLWLFPNISEATLNLIHFMIRKAGHFSEYAIFALLAAHAFRTSSRELLRKRWFWASLSLVVIYALGDEFHQSFVRSRTASIYDSMIDSFGGLTALALLTIQKHRRHRQDLHDRQD
;
A
#
# COMPACT_ATOMS: atom_id res chain seq x y z
N MET A 1 42.15 44.62 3.21
CA MET A 1 40.75 45.03 3.42
C MET A 1 39.87 44.24 2.47
N ILE A 2 39.26 43.15 2.94
CA ILE A 2 38.18 42.46 2.22
C ILE A 2 36.96 42.59 3.14
N ASN A 3 35.87 43.09 2.56
CA ASN A 3 34.69 43.59 3.26
C ASN A 3 33.77 42.42 3.66
N GLU A 4 33.86 41.96 4.90
CA GLU A 4 32.84 41.12 5.54
C GLU A 4 31.70 42.02 6.04
N ASN A 5 30.63 42.17 5.26
CA ASN A 5 29.28 42.38 5.78
C ASN A 5 28.28 42.56 4.64
N LYS A 6 27.69 41.45 4.22
CA LYS A 6 26.33 41.45 3.68
C LYS A 6 25.67 40.12 4.03
N LEU A 7 25.50 39.90 5.34
CA LEU A 7 24.52 38.95 5.84
C LEU A 7 23.15 39.53 5.47
N ASP A 8 22.44 38.82 4.62
CA ASP A 8 21.06 39.11 4.19
C ASP A 8 20.15 39.18 5.42
N SER A 9 19.92 40.38 5.94
CA SER A 9 19.19 40.64 7.19
C SER A 9 17.66 40.63 7.03
N ASN A 10 17.14 40.11 5.92
CA ASN A 10 15.72 40.12 5.58
C ASN A 10 15.07 38.72 5.57
N ALA A 11 15.69 37.73 6.21
CA ALA A 11 15.02 36.45 6.46
C ALA A 11 13.91 36.65 7.51
N VAL A 12 12.74 37.08 7.05
CA VAL A 12 11.51 37.13 7.87
C VAL A 12 11.24 35.71 8.34
N ALA A 13 11.28 35.49 9.65
CA ALA A 13 10.95 34.20 10.23
C ALA A 13 9.52 33.81 9.78
N PRO A 14 9.31 32.59 9.24
CA PRO A 14 8.02 32.18 8.73
C PRO A 14 6.96 32.32 9.82
N SER A 15 5.78 32.84 9.45
CA SER A 15 4.68 33.08 10.39
C SER A 15 4.23 31.77 11.05
N GLU A 16 3.54 31.85 12.21
CA GLU A 16 2.99 30.65 12.83
C GLU A 16 2.10 29.85 11.87
N ASN A 17 1.29 30.53 11.05
CA ASN A 17 0.47 29.88 10.02
C ASN A 17 1.33 29.16 8.97
N ASP A 18 2.41 29.79 8.48
CA ASP A 18 3.33 29.14 7.54
C ASP A 18 3.98 27.89 8.15
N ARG A 19 4.33 27.94 9.43
CA ARG A 19 4.86 26.78 10.17
C ARG A 19 3.81 25.69 10.34
N PHE A 20 2.58 26.05 10.67
CA PHE A 20 1.49 25.08 10.79
C PHE A 20 1.17 24.42 9.46
N ASP A 21 1.05 25.18 8.37
CA ASP A 21 0.78 24.67 7.02
C ASP A 21 1.92 23.81 6.50
N PHE A 22 3.17 24.19 6.76
CA PHE A 22 4.35 23.38 6.43
C PHE A 22 4.32 22.02 7.15
N ILE A 23 4.07 22.00 8.47
CA ILE A 23 4.00 20.76 9.26
C ILE A 23 2.77 19.92 8.88
N ARG A 24 1.65 20.55 8.53
CA ARG A 24 0.42 19.87 8.08
C ARG A 24 0.63 19.21 6.72
N SER A 25 1.24 19.92 5.77
CA SER A 25 1.54 19.39 4.43
C SER A 25 2.40 18.14 4.53
N HIS A 26 3.43 18.15 5.40
CA HIS A 26 4.33 17.01 5.52
C HIS A 26 3.65 15.76 6.13
N ARG A 27 2.68 15.96 7.04
CA ARG A 27 1.86 14.84 7.57
C ARG A 27 0.85 14.33 6.56
N LEU A 28 0.18 15.22 5.82
CA LEU A 28 -0.79 14.85 4.79
C LEU A 28 -0.13 14.09 3.65
N TRP A 29 1.05 14.51 3.18
CA TRP A 29 1.80 13.78 2.15
C TRP A 29 2.31 12.41 2.61
N ARG A 30 2.55 12.24 3.91
CA ARG A 30 3.03 11.00 4.50
C ARG A 30 1.93 9.92 4.58
N TYR A 31 0.75 10.30 5.06
CA TYR A 31 -0.36 9.37 5.30
C TYR A 31 -1.43 9.41 4.20
N GLY A 32 -1.44 10.45 3.37
CA GLY A 32 -2.42 10.65 2.30
C GLY A 32 -2.49 9.49 1.32
N PRO A 33 -1.37 9.04 0.73
CA PRO A 33 -1.37 7.88 -0.17
C PRO A 33 -1.91 6.61 0.50
N LEU A 34 -1.55 6.37 1.77
CA LEU A 34 -2.03 5.24 2.55
C LEU A 34 -3.55 5.28 2.75
N ILE A 35 -4.09 6.46 3.11
CA ILE A 35 -5.53 6.65 3.34
C ILE A 35 -6.30 6.54 2.02
N LEU A 36 -5.78 7.12 0.94
CA LEU A 36 -6.38 7.02 -0.39
C LEU A 36 -6.43 5.57 -0.86
N TRP A 37 -5.36 4.80 -0.63
CA TRP A 37 -5.33 3.39 -1.00
C TRP A 37 -6.27 2.54 -0.13
N ALA A 38 -6.37 2.84 1.17
CA ALA A 38 -7.39 2.21 2.02
C ALA A 38 -8.80 2.50 1.49
N ALA A 39 -9.12 3.76 1.15
CA ALA A 39 -10.40 4.11 0.58
C ALA A 39 -10.67 3.38 -0.75
N PHE A 40 -9.63 3.22 -1.58
CA PHE A 40 -9.71 2.42 -2.80
C PHE A 40 -10.06 0.96 -2.51
N ILE A 41 -9.36 0.30 -1.57
CA ILE A 41 -9.65 -1.10 -1.19
C ILE A 41 -11.09 -1.22 -0.66
N PHE A 42 -11.51 -0.32 0.23
CA PHE A 42 -12.87 -0.31 0.76
C PHE A 42 -13.93 -0.18 -0.34
N LEU A 43 -13.71 0.69 -1.32
CA LEU A 43 -14.61 0.84 -2.47
C LEU A 43 -14.58 -0.41 -3.37
N ALA A 44 -13.40 -0.97 -3.64
CA ALA A 44 -13.24 -2.20 -4.42
C ALA A 44 -13.95 -3.39 -3.75
N SER A 45 -13.91 -3.46 -2.42
CA SER A 45 -14.57 -4.46 -1.59
C SER A 45 -16.10 -4.45 -1.67
N THR A 46 -16.69 -3.35 -2.16
CA THR A 46 -18.13 -3.29 -2.46
C THR A 46 -18.52 -4.14 -3.69
N LYS A 47 -19.68 -3.84 -4.30
CA LYS A 47 -20.19 -4.54 -5.50
C LYS A 47 -19.34 -4.30 -6.76
N LEU A 48 -18.55 -3.22 -6.78
CA LEU A 48 -17.75 -2.77 -7.93
C LEU A 48 -16.80 -3.86 -8.45
N MET A 49 -16.14 -4.61 -7.58
CA MET A 49 -15.22 -5.69 -7.99
C MET A 49 -15.75 -7.09 -7.64
N SER A 50 -17.07 -7.24 -7.55
CA SER A 50 -17.72 -8.52 -7.25
C SER A 50 -17.42 -9.56 -8.33
N ALA A 51 -17.45 -10.84 -7.98
CA ALA A 51 -17.15 -11.91 -8.93
C ALA A 51 -18.05 -11.85 -10.18
N SER A 52 -19.32 -11.46 -10.04
CA SER A 52 -20.22 -11.28 -11.18
C SER A 52 -19.83 -10.10 -12.08
N ASN A 53 -19.37 -8.97 -11.51
CA ASN A 53 -18.96 -7.82 -12.29
C ASN A 53 -17.63 -8.08 -13.03
N THR A 54 -16.66 -8.66 -12.32
CA THR A 54 -15.35 -8.98 -12.90
C THR A 54 -15.45 -10.04 -13.99
N SER A 55 -16.31 -11.06 -13.84
CA SER A 55 -16.51 -12.07 -14.89
C SER A 55 -17.11 -11.47 -16.16
N THR A 56 -18.02 -10.50 -16.03
CA THR A 56 -18.68 -9.84 -17.16
C THR A 56 -17.67 -9.08 -18.03
N ILE A 57 -16.63 -8.50 -17.42
CA ILE A 57 -15.56 -7.79 -18.13
C ILE A 57 -14.50 -8.78 -18.63
N LEU A 58 -14.09 -9.74 -17.79
CA LEU A 58 -12.97 -10.62 -18.08
C LEU A 58 -13.30 -11.68 -19.13
N ARG A 59 -14.51 -12.25 -19.09
CA ARG A 59 -14.94 -13.31 -20.01
C ARG A 59 -14.82 -12.93 -21.50
N PRO A 60 -15.32 -11.78 -21.98
CA PRO A 60 -15.16 -11.42 -23.39
C PRO A 60 -13.70 -11.22 -23.79
N VAL A 61 -12.86 -10.66 -22.91
CA VAL A 61 -11.42 -10.48 -23.18
C VAL A 61 -10.71 -11.82 -23.30
N VAL A 62 -10.98 -12.76 -22.39
CA VAL A 62 -10.36 -14.09 -22.40
C VAL A 62 -10.82 -14.91 -23.62
N LEU A 63 -12.11 -14.87 -23.97
CA LEU A 63 -12.62 -15.56 -25.15
C LEU A 63 -12.15 -14.94 -26.47
N TRP A 64 -11.88 -13.63 -26.49
CA TRP A 64 -11.27 -12.98 -27.63
C TRP A 64 -9.82 -13.46 -27.86
N LEU A 65 -9.05 -13.65 -26.79
CA LEU A 65 -7.68 -14.18 -26.86
C LEU A 65 -7.62 -15.69 -27.10
N PHE A 66 -8.53 -16.45 -26.47
CA PHE A 66 -8.58 -17.90 -26.49
C PHE A 66 -10.03 -18.38 -26.74
N PRO A 67 -10.49 -18.38 -28.00
CA PRO A 67 -11.89 -18.68 -28.33
C PRO A 67 -12.37 -20.08 -27.94
N ASN A 68 -11.45 -21.04 -27.89
CA ASN A 68 -11.74 -22.47 -27.64
C ASN A 68 -11.46 -22.90 -26.20
N ILE A 69 -11.32 -21.96 -25.26
CA ILE A 69 -11.03 -22.28 -23.86
C ILE A 69 -12.24 -22.91 -23.16
N SER A 70 -12.01 -23.91 -22.31
CA SER A 70 -13.10 -24.53 -21.54
C SER A 70 -13.64 -23.58 -20.47
N GLU A 71 -14.94 -23.71 -20.14
CA GLU A 71 -15.56 -22.93 -19.05
C GLU A 71 -14.87 -23.17 -17.69
N ALA A 72 -14.39 -24.39 -17.44
CA ALA A 72 -13.64 -24.71 -16.22
C ALA A 72 -12.33 -23.91 -16.13
N THR A 73 -11.58 -23.83 -17.23
CA THR A 73 -10.35 -23.05 -17.31
C THR A 73 -10.64 -21.54 -17.21
N LEU A 74 -11.72 -21.06 -17.82
CA LEU A 74 -12.13 -19.66 -17.73
C LEU A 74 -12.44 -19.24 -16.28
N ASN A 75 -13.18 -20.08 -15.56
CA ASN A 75 -13.46 -19.87 -14.13
C ASN A 75 -12.18 -19.90 -13.29
N LEU A 76 -11.24 -20.80 -13.59
CA LEU A 76 -9.94 -20.85 -12.93
C LEU A 76 -9.12 -19.57 -13.16
N ILE A 77 -9.02 -19.10 -14.40
CA ILE A 77 -8.32 -17.85 -14.74
C ILE A 77 -8.93 -16.68 -13.99
N HIS A 78 -10.27 -16.58 -14.00
CA HIS A 78 -10.97 -15.52 -13.30
C HIS A 78 -10.73 -15.58 -11.78
N PHE A 79 -10.78 -16.78 -11.19
CA PHE A 79 -10.43 -16.97 -9.78
C PHE A 79 -9.00 -16.53 -9.48
N MET A 80 -8.02 -16.94 -10.29
CA MET A 80 -6.61 -16.59 -10.10
C MET A 80 -6.36 -15.09 -10.24
N ILE A 81 -6.97 -14.43 -11.22
CA ILE A 81 -6.87 -12.97 -11.39
C ILE A 81 -7.41 -12.25 -10.15
N ARG A 82 -8.54 -12.72 -9.60
CA ARG A 82 -9.08 -12.14 -8.36
C ARG A 82 -8.11 -12.31 -7.19
N LYS A 83 -7.58 -13.52 -6.97
CA LYS A 83 -6.61 -13.76 -5.88
C LYS A 83 -5.32 -12.95 -6.04
N ALA A 84 -4.83 -12.79 -7.27
CA ALA A 84 -3.68 -11.94 -7.57
C ALA A 84 -3.98 -10.46 -7.32
N GLY A 85 -5.20 -9.99 -7.62
CA GLY A 85 -5.66 -8.64 -7.30
C GLY A 85 -5.62 -8.37 -5.80
N HIS A 86 -6.29 -9.21 -5.01
CA HIS A 86 -6.30 -9.19 -3.54
C HIS A 86 -4.87 -9.14 -2.96
N PHE A 87 -4.02 -10.09 -3.38
CA PHE A 87 -2.61 -10.11 -2.99
C PHE A 87 -1.88 -8.79 -3.30
N SER A 88 -2.08 -8.23 -4.50
CA SER A 88 -1.39 -7.02 -4.97
C SER A 88 -1.89 -5.76 -4.27
N GLU A 89 -3.20 -5.65 -4.04
CA GLU A 89 -3.83 -4.53 -3.33
C GLU A 89 -3.25 -4.39 -1.92
N TYR A 90 -3.15 -5.49 -1.19
CA TYR A 90 -2.60 -5.48 0.18
C TYR A 90 -1.07 -5.42 0.22
N ALA A 91 -0.38 -5.92 -0.81
CA ALA A 91 1.06 -5.67 -0.98
C ALA A 91 1.36 -4.16 -1.13
N ILE A 92 0.62 -3.46 -1.99
CA ILE A 92 0.75 -2.00 -2.17
C ILE A 92 0.39 -1.28 -0.88
N PHE A 93 -0.71 -1.68 -0.23
CA PHE A 93 -1.13 -1.11 1.05
C PHE A 93 -0.03 -1.22 2.11
N ALA A 94 0.64 -2.37 2.20
CA ALA A 94 1.74 -2.60 3.13
C ALA A 94 2.96 -1.72 2.83
N LEU A 95 3.31 -1.50 1.55
CA LEU A 95 4.40 -0.61 1.17
C LEU A 95 4.09 0.86 1.53
N LEU A 96 2.86 1.30 1.32
CA LEU A 96 2.41 2.63 1.70
C LEU A 96 2.41 2.80 3.23
N ALA A 97 1.98 1.78 3.98
CA ALA A 97 2.04 1.78 5.44
C ALA A 97 3.48 1.85 5.93
N ALA A 98 4.38 1.06 5.33
CA ALA A 98 5.80 1.10 5.64
C ALA A 98 6.41 2.48 5.37
N HIS A 99 6.07 3.11 4.25
CA HIS A 99 6.52 4.47 3.92
C HIS A 99 6.04 5.48 4.98
N ALA A 100 4.75 5.42 5.33
CA ALA A 100 4.15 6.33 6.30
C ALA A 100 4.74 6.16 7.71
N PHE A 101 4.96 4.92 8.15
CA PHE A 101 5.47 4.63 9.49
C PHE A 101 6.97 4.87 9.63
N ARG A 102 7.77 4.55 8.61
CA ARG A 102 9.22 4.83 8.61
C ARG A 102 9.55 6.31 8.68
N THR A 103 8.72 7.15 8.10
CA THR A 103 8.91 8.61 8.12
C THR A 103 8.23 9.26 9.32
N SER A 104 7.44 8.51 10.12
CA SER A 104 6.66 9.04 11.24
C SER A 104 7.48 9.82 12.26
N SER A 105 6.88 10.89 12.80
CA SER A 105 7.45 11.65 13.93
C SER A 105 7.41 10.84 15.23
N ARG A 106 6.49 9.87 15.34
CA ARG A 106 6.41 8.96 16.49
C ARG A 106 7.51 7.91 16.41
N GLU A 107 8.41 7.93 17.38
CA GLU A 107 9.56 7.03 17.42
C GLU A 107 9.18 5.55 17.45
N LEU A 108 8.14 5.18 18.19
CA LEU A 108 7.66 3.79 18.26
C LEU A 108 7.26 3.25 16.88
N LEU A 109 6.50 4.03 16.10
CA LEU A 109 6.10 3.64 14.73
C LEU A 109 7.31 3.54 13.80
N ARG A 110 8.27 4.46 13.94
CA ARG A 110 9.49 4.46 13.12
C ARG A 110 10.39 3.25 13.41
N LYS A 111 10.61 2.92 14.70
CA LYS A 111 11.44 1.78 15.12
C LYS A 111 10.77 0.44 14.79
N ARG A 112 9.46 0.34 15.00
CA ARG A 112 8.67 -0.89 14.80
C ARG A 112 7.87 -0.87 13.49
N TRP A 113 8.33 -0.13 12.48
CA TRP A 113 7.57 0.12 11.25
C TRP A 113 7.11 -1.17 10.57
N PHE A 114 7.92 -2.23 10.58
CA PHE A 114 7.60 -3.52 9.98
C PHE A 114 6.36 -4.12 10.65
N TRP A 115 6.43 -4.32 11.97
CA TRP A 115 5.34 -4.91 12.75
C TRP A 115 4.10 -4.02 12.76
N ALA A 116 4.27 -2.70 12.87
CA ALA A 116 3.16 -1.76 12.78
C ALA A 116 2.43 -1.84 11.44
N SER A 117 3.17 -1.94 10.32
CA SER A 117 2.59 -2.06 8.98
C SER A 117 1.88 -3.40 8.82
N LEU A 118 2.50 -4.50 9.26
CA LEU A 118 1.91 -5.83 9.19
C LEU A 118 0.62 -5.93 10.02
N SER A 119 0.63 -5.39 11.25
CA SER A 119 -0.58 -5.35 12.08
C SER A 119 -1.70 -4.53 11.43
N LEU A 120 -1.37 -3.39 10.83
CA LEU A 120 -2.36 -2.60 10.09
C LEU A 120 -2.96 -3.39 8.94
N VAL A 121 -2.14 -4.06 8.13
CA VAL A 121 -2.58 -4.90 7.01
C VAL A 121 -3.52 -6.01 7.48
N VAL A 122 -3.13 -6.76 8.52
CA VAL A 122 -3.95 -7.88 9.05
C VAL A 122 -5.29 -7.38 9.58
N ILE A 123 -5.28 -6.31 10.37
CA ILE A 123 -6.51 -5.72 10.90
C ILE A 123 -7.41 -5.23 9.76
N TYR A 124 -6.83 -4.61 8.74
CA TYR A 124 -7.57 -4.10 7.60
C TYR A 124 -8.17 -5.25 6.77
N ALA A 125 -7.40 -6.32 6.51
CA ALA A 125 -7.87 -7.49 5.77
C ALA A 125 -9.03 -8.21 6.47
N LEU A 126 -8.95 -8.35 7.80
CA LEU A 126 -10.04 -8.91 8.60
C LEU A 126 -11.27 -7.99 8.62
N GLY A 127 -11.06 -6.68 8.70
CA GLY A 127 -12.13 -5.69 8.65
C GLY A 127 -12.83 -5.66 7.29
N ASP A 128 -12.07 -5.82 6.21
CA ASP A 128 -12.60 -5.88 4.85
C ASP A 128 -13.48 -7.10 4.64
N GLU A 129 -12.99 -8.27 5.04
CA GLU A 129 -13.73 -9.53 5.02
C GLU A 129 -15.03 -9.45 5.87
N PHE A 130 -14.94 -8.86 7.06
CA PHE A 130 -16.12 -8.58 7.88
C PHE A 130 -17.10 -7.65 7.15
N HIS A 131 -16.64 -6.58 6.52
CA HIS A 131 -17.48 -5.70 5.71
C HIS A 131 -18.14 -6.45 4.54
N GLN A 132 -17.38 -7.30 3.83
CA GLN A 132 -17.89 -8.11 2.72
C GLN A 132 -18.99 -9.08 3.16
N SER A 133 -18.99 -9.54 4.42
CA SER A 133 -20.04 -10.41 4.96
C SER A 133 -21.44 -9.74 4.95
N PHE A 134 -21.49 -8.41 4.93
CA PHE A 134 -22.75 -7.64 4.80
C PHE A 134 -23.15 -7.36 3.35
N VAL A 135 -22.29 -7.66 2.37
CA VAL A 135 -22.54 -7.42 0.95
C VAL A 135 -23.11 -8.68 0.31
N ARG A 136 -24.43 -8.70 0.05
CA ARG A 136 -25.16 -9.87 -0.49
C ARG A 136 -24.59 -10.51 -1.77
N SER A 137 -23.81 -9.76 -2.56
CA SER A 137 -23.18 -10.24 -3.80
C SER A 137 -21.76 -10.78 -3.60
N ARG A 138 -21.27 -10.86 -2.35
CA ARG A 138 -19.94 -11.34 -1.98
C ARG A 138 -20.05 -12.61 -1.14
N THR A 139 -19.11 -13.50 -1.33
CA THR A 139 -18.88 -14.63 -0.43
C THR A 139 -17.64 -14.30 0.36
N ALA A 140 -17.84 -13.86 1.61
CA ALA A 140 -16.75 -13.67 2.55
C ALA A 140 -16.03 -15.01 2.73
N SER A 141 -14.71 -15.02 2.54
CA SER A 141 -13.85 -16.15 2.88
C SER A 141 -12.65 -15.73 3.74
N ILE A 142 -12.44 -16.40 4.88
CA ILE A 142 -11.22 -16.21 5.69
C ILE A 142 -9.93 -16.42 4.88
N TYR A 143 -9.99 -17.22 3.82
CA TYR A 143 -8.87 -17.42 2.90
C TYR A 143 -8.52 -16.15 2.10
N ASP A 144 -9.46 -15.25 1.84
CA ASP A 144 -9.18 -13.94 1.24
C ASP A 144 -8.33 -13.10 2.20
N SER A 145 -8.72 -12.98 3.48
CA SER A 145 -7.92 -12.28 4.49
C SER A 145 -6.51 -12.87 4.66
N MET A 146 -6.36 -14.19 4.51
CA MET A 146 -5.05 -14.84 4.56
C MET A 146 -4.17 -14.45 3.36
N ILE A 147 -4.74 -14.45 2.15
CA ILE A 147 -4.03 -14.06 0.92
C ILE A 147 -3.63 -12.58 0.98
N ASP A 148 -4.54 -11.72 1.44
CA ASP A 148 -4.30 -10.29 1.65
C ASP A 148 -3.15 -10.05 2.64
N SER A 149 -3.20 -10.72 3.79
CA SER A 149 -2.15 -10.67 4.81
C SER A 149 -0.81 -11.19 4.28
N PHE A 150 -0.83 -12.26 3.48
CA PHE A 150 0.36 -12.83 2.86
C PHE A 150 0.98 -11.90 1.81
N GLY A 151 0.16 -11.20 1.02
CA GLY A 151 0.60 -10.14 0.11
C GLY A 151 1.32 -9.02 0.82
N GLY A 152 0.74 -8.51 1.91
CA GLY A 152 1.39 -7.49 2.73
C GLY A 152 2.68 -7.97 3.38
N LEU A 153 2.70 -9.18 3.93
CA LEU A 153 3.92 -9.77 4.51
C LEU A 153 5.04 -9.89 3.47
N THR A 154 4.71 -10.40 2.27
CA THR A 154 5.67 -10.57 1.18
C THR A 154 6.29 -9.23 0.79
N ALA A 155 5.48 -8.19 0.63
CA ALA A 155 5.97 -6.85 0.28
C ALA A 155 6.90 -6.27 1.36
N LEU A 156 6.54 -6.40 2.64
CA LEU A 156 7.37 -5.93 3.76
C LEU A 156 8.68 -6.70 3.87
N ALA A 157 8.66 -8.02 3.64
CA ALA A 157 9.86 -8.86 3.64
C ALA A 157 10.82 -8.45 2.52
N LEU A 158 10.32 -8.30 1.29
CA LEU A 158 11.11 -7.85 0.15
C LEU A 158 11.71 -6.46 0.38
N LEU A 159 10.93 -5.52 0.91
CA LEU A 159 11.41 -4.18 1.26
C LEU A 159 12.54 -4.23 2.31
N THR A 160 12.41 -5.11 3.30
CA THR A 160 13.41 -5.32 4.33
C THR A 160 14.70 -5.89 3.74
N ILE A 161 14.60 -6.92 2.90
CA ILE A 161 15.74 -7.53 2.21
C ILE A 161 16.46 -6.49 1.34
N GLN A 162 15.72 -5.72 0.53
CA GLN A 162 16.30 -4.69 -0.33
C GLN A 162 17.07 -3.64 0.47
N LYS A 163 16.53 -3.21 1.62
CA LYS A 163 17.21 -2.25 2.50
C LYS A 163 18.52 -2.79 3.06
N HIS A 164 18.54 -4.05 3.50
CA HIS A 164 19.76 -4.68 4.01
C HIS A 164 20.82 -4.86 2.92
N ARG A 165 20.42 -5.17 1.69
CA ARG A 165 21.35 -5.29 0.55
C ARG A 165 22.01 -3.96 0.21
N ARG A 166 21.23 -2.86 0.13
CA ARG A 166 21.77 -1.51 -0.12
C ARG A 166 22.75 -1.07 0.96
N HIS A 167 22.40 -1.26 2.23
CA HIS A 167 23.31 -0.91 3.33
C HIS A 167 24.63 -1.71 3.30
N ARG A 168 24.62 -2.96 2.82
CA ARG A 168 25.86 -3.73 2.66
C ARG A 168 26.73 -3.21 1.51
N GLN A 169 26.11 -2.77 0.41
CA GLN A 169 26.81 -2.17 -0.73
C GLN A 169 27.47 -0.85 -0.32
N ASP A 170 26.73 0.03 0.35
CA ASP A 170 27.25 1.33 0.81
C ASP A 170 28.45 1.22 1.76
N LEU A 171 28.57 0.10 2.50
CA LEU A 171 29.72 -0.16 3.38
C LEU A 171 30.94 -0.64 2.60
N HIS A 172 30.75 -1.37 1.51
CA HIS A 172 31.83 -1.83 0.65
C HIS A 172 32.43 -0.66 -0.14
N ASP A 173 31.57 0.18 -0.75
CA ASP A 173 31.99 1.35 -1.54
C ASP A 173 32.71 2.44 -0.70
N ARG A 174 32.61 2.41 0.63
CA ARG A 174 33.32 3.34 1.54
C ARG A 174 34.71 2.84 1.95
N GLN A 175 35.02 1.57 1.70
CA GLN A 175 36.29 0.94 2.06
C GLN A 175 37.29 0.92 0.90
N ASP A 176 36.82 1.19 -0.32
CA ASP A 176 37.61 1.35 -1.55
C ASP A 176 37.92 2.83 -1.84
#